data_AF-A0A7C6VTV3-F1
#
_entry.id   AF-A0A7C6VTV3-F1
#
_cell.length_a   1.000
_cell.length_b   1.000
_cell.length_c   1.000
_cell.angle_alpha   90.00
_cell.angle_beta   90.00
_cell.angle_gamma   90.00
#
_symmetry.space_group_name_H-M   'P 1'
#
loop_
_entity.id
_entity.type
_entity.pdbx_description
1 polymer ?
#
loop_
_entity_poly.entity_id
_entity_poly.type
_entity_poly.pdbx_seq_one_letter_code
_entity_poly.pdbx_strand_id
1 'polypeptide(L)' 'MWEETRKVEKTGCAKLNGLLFDVCPDFVGKHVDLRFDPFDMDEVEVWFNGSKVCQATRPHQGTATICDRQHKSDPLAV' A
#
# COMPACT_ATOMS: atom_id res chain seq x y z
N MET A 1 -3.20 -0.34 -17.27
CA MET A 1 -3.55 -0.64 -15.87
C MET A 1 -2.84 -1.91 -15.45
N TRP A 2 -1.95 -1.81 -14.48
CA TRP A 2 -1.21 -2.94 -13.94
C TRP A 2 -1.92 -3.46 -12.70
N GLU A 3 -1.75 -4.74 -12.40
CA GLU A 3 -2.33 -5.39 -11.23
C GLU A 3 -1.25 -6.19 -10.51
N GLU A 4 -1.16 -6.03 -9.20
CA GLU A 4 -0.22 -6.78 -8.38
C GLU A 4 -0.85 -7.16 -7.03
N THR A 5 -0.89 -8.46 -6.75
CA THR A 5 -1.40 -8.98 -5.48
C THR A 5 -0.35 -8.79 -4.39
N ARG A 6 -0.66 -7.98 -3.37
CA ARG A 6 0.22 -7.76 -2.21
C ARG A 6 -0.51 -8.12 -0.92
N LYS A 7 0.26 -8.60 0.06
CA LYS A 7 -0.24 -8.82 1.40
C LYS A 7 -0.24 -7.50 2.16
N VAL A 8 -1.34 -7.18 2.79
CA VAL A 8 -1.43 -6.00 3.66
C VAL A 8 -0.70 -6.30 4.97
N GLU A 9 0.22 -5.41 5.33
CA GLU A 9 0.95 -5.49 6.60
C GLU A 9 0.05 -5.23 7.80
N LYS A 10 0.55 -5.56 9.01
CA LYS A 10 -0.19 -5.37 10.28
C LYS A 10 -0.66 -3.93 10.53
N THR A 11 -0.05 -2.97 9.85
CA THR A 11 -0.36 -1.54 9.97
C THR A 11 -1.38 -1.02 8.98
N GLY A 12 -1.93 -1.86 8.10
CA GLY A 12 -2.82 -1.40 7.03
C GLY A 12 -2.01 -0.73 5.92
N CYS A 13 -0.82 -1.23 5.65
CA CYS A 13 0.08 -0.60 4.68
C CYS A 13 0.51 -1.64 3.66
N ALA A 14 0.55 -1.25 2.40
CA ALA A 14 1.04 -2.10 1.32
C ALA A 14 2.26 -1.43 0.67
N LYS A 15 3.36 -2.18 0.57
CA LYS A 15 4.52 -1.75 -0.20
C LYS A 15 4.35 -2.18 -1.65
N LEU A 16 4.42 -1.23 -2.56
CA LEU A 16 4.34 -1.45 -4.00
C LEU A 16 5.44 -0.62 -4.68
N ASN A 17 6.34 -1.27 -5.43
CA ASN A 17 7.48 -0.62 -6.09
C ASN A 17 8.32 0.32 -5.20
N GLY A 18 8.51 -0.05 -3.93
CA GLY A 18 9.27 0.77 -2.96
C GLY A 18 8.49 1.93 -2.35
N LEU A 19 7.22 2.08 -2.70
CA LEU A 19 6.32 3.11 -2.17
C LEU A 19 5.36 2.47 -1.17
N LEU A 20 5.00 3.24 -0.15
CA LEU A 20 4.02 2.85 0.85
C LEU A 20 2.67 3.45 0.48
N PHE A 21 1.68 2.58 0.38
CA PHE A 21 0.29 2.95 0.19
C PHE A 21 -0.49 2.63 1.45
N ASP A 22 -1.28 3.59 1.91
CA ASP A 22 -2.20 3.42 3.03
C ASP A 22 -3.42 2.65 2.51
N VAL A 23 -3.53 1.40 2.91
CA VAL A 23 -4.60 0.49 2.49
C VAL A 23 -5.50 0.24 3.70
N CYS A 24 -6.81 0.22 3.50
CA CYS A 24 -7.76 0.16 4.61
C CYS A 24 -7.38 -0.92 5.65
N PRO A 25 -7.34 -0.56 6.95
CA PRO A 25 -6.88 -1.46 8.01
C PRO A 25 -7.78 -2.70 8.18
N ASP A 26 -9.00 -2.66 7.65
CA ASP A 26 -9.91 -3.81 7.63
C ASP A 26 -9.36 -5.03 6.84
N PHE A 27 -8.38 -4.80 5.97
CA PHE A 27 -7.74 -5.84 5.15
C PHE A 27 -6.38 -6.28 5.66
N VAL A 28 -5.98 -5.85 6.87
CA VAL A 28 -4.73 -6.25 7.51
C VAL A 28 -4.55 -7.78 7.51
N GLY A 29 -3.42 -8.24 6.97
CA GLY A 29 -3.08 -9.66 6.86
C GLY A 29 -3.79 -10.42 5.73
N LYS A 30 -4.60 -9.75 4.91
CA LYS A 30 -5.22 -10.31 3.70
C LYS A 30 -4.35 -10.02 2.46
N HIS A 31 -4.57 -10.81 1.42
CA HIS A 31 -4.02 -10.53 0.09
C HIS A 31 -5.03 -9.68 -0.68
N VAL A 32 -4.60 -8.53 -1.15
CA VAL A 32 -5.40 -7.59 -1.93
C VAL A 32 -4.72 -7.36 -3.27
N ASP A 33 -5.51 -7.10 -4.30
CA ASP A 33 -5.04 -6.79 -5.64
C ASP A 33 -4.93 -5.28 -5.77
N LEU A 34 -3.71 -4.79 -5.93
CA LEU A 34 -3.42 -3.39 -6.14
C LEU A 34 -3.42 -3.12 -7.63
N ARG A 35 -4.33 -2.27 -8.08
CA ARG A 35 -4.38 -1.82 -9.47
C ARG A 35 -3.93 -0.38 -9.57
N PHE A 36 -2.95 -0.13 -10.42
CA PHE A 36 -2.34 1.18 -10.57
C PHE A 36 -1.97 1.46 -12.02
N ASP A 37 -1.73 2.73 -12.31
CA ASP A 37 -1.08 3.13 -13.55
C ASP A 37 0.43 3.28 -13.32
N PRO A 38 1.30 2.68 -14.14
CA PRO A 38 2.74 2.88 -14.01
C PRO A 38 3.17 4.34 -14.26
N PHE A 39 2.36 5.14 -14.96
CA PHE A 39 2.62 6.55 -15.21
C PHE A 39 2.02 7.46 -14.12
N ASP A 40 0.98 7.00 -13.43
CA ASP A 40 0.34 7.69 -12.32
C ASP A 40 0.18 6.75 -11.11
N MET A 41 1.11 6.86 -10.18
CA MET A 41 1.19 6.05 -8.97
C MET A 41 0.76 6.82 -7.72
N ASP A 42 0.11 7.96 -7.87
CA ASP A 42 -0.39 8.73 -6.72
C ASP A 42 -1.70 8.14 -6.19
N GLU A 43 -2.49 7.51 -7.06
CA GLU A 43 -3.71 6.80 -6.70
C GLU A 43 -3.65 5.32 -7.13
N VAL A 44 -3.93 4.43 -6.19
CA VAL A 44 -3.94 2.98 -6.40
C VAL A 44 -5.27 2.44 -5.94
N GLU A 45 -5.90 1.60 -6.76
CA GLU A 45 -7.13 0.93 -6.36
C GLU A 45 -6.82 -0.37 -5.64
N VAL A 46 -7.48 -0.57 -4.50
CA VAL A 46 -7.37 -1.80 -3.71
C VAL A 46 -8.61 -2.64 -3.98
N TRP A 47 -8.38 -3.83 -4.51
CA TRP A 47 -9.42 -4.81 -4.81
C TRP A 47 -9.26 -6.03 -3.90
N PHE A 48 -10.37 -6.59 -3.46
CA PHE A 48 -10.39 -7.81 -2.66
C PHE A 48 -11.55 -8.69 -3.12
N ASN A 49 -11.27 -9.98 -3.39
CA ASN A 49 -12.26 -10.92 -3.91
C ASN A 49 -13.04 -10.38 -5.14
N GLY A 50 -12.37 -9.67 -6.03
CA GLY A 50 -12.98 -9.12 -7.24
C GLY A 50 -13.87 -7.88 -7.03
N SER A 51 -13.88 -7.27 -5.83
CA SER A 51 -14.57 -6.01 -5.56
C SER A 51 -13.58 -4.93 -5.14
N LYS A 52 -13.75 -3.69 -5.64
CA LYS A 52 -13.00 -2.52 -5.15
C LYS A 52 -13.40 -2.26 -3.71
N VAL A 53 -12.44 -2.38 -2.80
CA VAL A 53 -12.69 -2.18 -1.36
C VAL A 53 -12.32 -0.78 -0.91
N CYS A 54 -11.22 -0.24 -1.43
CA CYS A 54 -10.82 1.13 -1.17
C CYS A 54 -9.88 1.67 -2.24
N GLN A 55 -9.60 2.97 -2.14
CA GLN A 55 -8.61 3.65 -2.95
C GLN A 55 -7.48 4.08 -2.03
N ALA A 56 -6.28 3.60 -2.31
CA ALA A 56 -5.07 3.92 -1.58
C ALA A 56 -4.36 5.06 -2.28
N THR A 57 -4.20 6.17 -1.59
CA THR A 57 -3.42 7.32 -2.09
C THR A 57 -2.03 7.29 -1.50
N ARG A 58 -1.03 7.70 -2.27
CA ARG A 58 0.32 7.87 -1.73
C ARG A 58 0.28 8.98 -0.67
N PRO A 59 0.83 8.77 0.54
CA PRO A 59 0.93 9.84 1.52
C PRO A 59 1.84 10.94 0.96
N HIS A 60 1.38 12.18 1.02
CA HIS A 60 2.18 13.34 0.61
C HIS A 60 3.43 13.39 1.50
N GLN A 61 4.63 13.45 0.90
CA GLN A 61 5.89 13.45 1.64
C GLN A 61 5.88 14.56 2.71
N GLY A 62 5.75 14.19 3.97
CA GLY A 62 5.68 15.13 5.11
C GLY A 62 4.57 14.84 6.12
N THR A 63 3.54 14.04 5.79
CA THR A 63 2.57 13.56 6.78
C THR A 63 3.06 12.23 7.35
N ALA A 64 3.51 12.23 8.60
CA ALA A 64 3.93 11.01 9.31
C ALA A 64 2.73 10.07 9.54
N THR A 65 2.39 9.30 8.51
CA THR A 65 1.40 8.23 8.57
C THR A 65 1.94 7.02 9.31
N ILE A 66 1.04 6.15 9.74
CA ILE A 66 1.37 4.92 10.49
C ILE A 66 2.34 4.03 9.66
N CYS A 67 2.27 4.09 8.32
CA CYS A 67 3.23 3.45 7.40
C CYS A 67 4.66 4.00 7.48
N ASP A 68 4.83 5.32 7.61
CA ASP A 68 6.16 5.98 7.56
C ASP A 68 6.98 5.63 8.82
N ARG A 69 6.29 5.53 9.96
CA ARG A 69 6.92 5.27 11.26
C ARG A 69 7.60 3.89 11.37
N GLN A 70 7.22 2.92 10.54
CA GLN A 70 7.79 1.56 10.56
C GLN A 70 9.01 1.38 9.64
N HIS A 71 9.24 2.26 8.66
CA HIS A 71 10.41 2.13 7.78
C HIS A 71 11.73 2.60 8.43
N LYS A 72 11.65 3.28 9.58
CA LYS A 72 12.80 3.69 10.42
C LYS A 72 13.40 2.56 11.26
N SER A 73 12.85 1.35 11.23
CA SER A 73 13.28 0.22 12.07
C SER A 73 13.94 -0.93 11.30
N ASP A 74 14.18 -0.79 10.00
CA ASP A 74 14.99 -1.76 9.24
C ASP A 74 16.31 -1.09 8.83
N PRO A 75 17.31 -1.05 9.72
CA PRO A 75 18.65 -0.64 9.33
C PRO A 75 19.19 -1.76 8.45
N LEU A 76 19.28 -1.50 7.14
CA LEU A 76 20.15 -2.21 6.21
C LEU A 76 20.05 -3.75 6.32
N ALA A 77 19.30 -4.36 5.40
CA ALA A 77 19.70 -5.68 4.93
C ALA A 77 21.05 -5.54 4.18
N VAL A 78 22.15 -5.39 4.92
CA VAL A 78 23.52 -5.81 4.59
C VAL A 78 24.31 -6.08 5.87
#